data_AF-A0A3N5WBK0-F1
#
_entry.id   AF-A0A3N5WBK0-F1
#
_cell.length_a   1.000
_cell.length_b   1.000
_cell.length_c   1.000
_cell.angle_alpha   90.00
_cell.angle_beta   90.00
_cell.angle_gamma   90.00
#
_symmetry.space_group_name_H-M   'P 1'
#
loop_
_entity.id
_entity.type
_entity.pdbx_description
1 polymer ?
#
loop_
_entity_poly.entity_id
_entity_poly.type
_entity_poly.pdbx_seq_one_letter_code
_entity_poly.pdbx_strand_id
1 'polypeptide(L)'
;MRSLSRNPRGFSLVELMSAMVIGSLVLLAAASLLGSSGDGYERVGGGVAAEREARALINQLTADLATARFHKDGVIGKSTNSWPADRLGFLNLQPAQAQTDDGRIGDLCTVNYYIEDLTIGGKTVRCLMRGFRESKDTFAALGNGTLTPLFTPDTAIDEPVAFGVVAFEARPKTLDPNGRWVDWLQNPTKGPEALDVRLVIVRRDLAGRLKTTADWDGSGTGGKRLGSYAEAGRNPDLEVYGALIRFGHHENF
;
A
#
# COMPACT_ATOMS: atom_id res chain seq x y z
N MET A 1 52.44 -23.98 66.12
CA MET A 1 52.43 -23.43 64.76
C MET A 1 51.45 -24.29 63.93
N ARG A 2 50.32 -23.72 63.50
CA ARG A 2 49.25 -24.43 62.77
C ARG A 2 49.68 -24.67 61.33
N SER A 3 49.51 -25.89 60.84
CA SER A 3 49.41 -26.20 59.41
C SER A 3 48.06 -26.86 59.19
N LEU A 4 47.10 -26.09 58.65
CA LEU A 4 45.83 -26.62 58.15
C LEU A 4 46.08 -27.09 56.72
N SER A 5 46.08 -28.41 56.49
CA SER A 5 46.04 -28.93 55.13
C SER A 5 44.68 -28.61 54.51
N ARG A 6 44.71 -27.92 53.37
CA ARG A 6 43.53 -27.60 52.56
C ARG A 6 43.29 -28.80 51.64
N ASN A 7 42.29 -29.63 51.91
CA ASN A 7 41.86 -30.64 50.95
C ASN A 7 41.20 -29.95 49.74
N PRO A 8 41.65 -30.22 48.50
CA PRO A 8 40.93 -29.74 47.32
C PRO A 8 39.62 -30.53 47.22
N ARG A 9 38.48 -29.85 47.45
CA ARG A 9 37.16 -30.41 47.17
C ARG A 9 36.97 -30.39 45.66
N GLY A 10 37.14 -31.55 45.00
CA GLY A 10 36.74 -31.74 43.62
C GLY A 10 35.22 -31.75 43.50
N PHE A 11 34.68 -31.26 42.37
CA PHE A 11 33.25 -31.29 42.08
C PHE A 11 32.74 -32.73 42.02
N SER A 12 31.62 -32.99 42.68
CA SER A 12 30.93 -34.27 42.57
C SER A 12 30.25 -34.39 41.20
N LEU A 13 30.08 -35.64 40.74
CA LEU A 13 29.45 -35.93 39.44
C LEU A 13 28.02 -35.35 39.35
N VAL A 14 27.30 -35.29 40.47
CA VAL A 14 25.96 -34.69 40.56
C VAL A 14 26.00 -33.17 40.38
N GLU A 15 26.98 -32.48 40.94
CA GLU A 15 27.16 -31.04 40.74
C GLU A 15 27.54 -30.73 39.29
N LEU A 16 28.36 -31.57 38.67
CA LEU A 16 28.75 -31.43 37.27
C LEU A 16 27.56 -31.66 36.32
N MET A 17 26.72 -32.66 36.58
CA MET A 17 25.48 -32.87 35.83
C MET A 17 24.48 -31.73 36.03
N SER A 18 24.34 -31.22 37.26
CA SER A 18 23.44 -30.10 37.56
C SER A 18 23.88 -28.81 36.85
N ALA A 19 25.19 -28.54 36.85
CA ALA A 19 25.76 -27.40 36.14
C ALA A 19 25.57 -27.51 34.62
N MET A 20 25.70 -28.71 34.04
CA MET A 20 25.42 -28.93 32.62
C MET A 20 23.95 -28.70 32.28
N VAL A 21 23.01 -29.22 33.09
CA VAL A 21 21.57 -29.02 32.84
C VAL A 21 21.18 -27.55 32.92
N ILE A 22 21.64 -26.84 33.96
CA ILE A 22 21.38 -25.40 34.10
C ILE A 22 22.03 -24.63 32.95
N GLY A 23 23.27 -24.97 32.57
CA GLY A 23 23.95 -24.38 31.44
C GLY A 23 23.20 -24.57 30.12
N SER A 24 22.71 -25.77 29.84
CA SER A 24 21.91 -26.06 28.64
C SER A 24 20.59 -25.29 28.61
N LEU A 25 19.89 -25.18 29.75
CA LEU A 25 18.66 -24.38 29.84
C LEU A 25 18.92 -22.90 29.61
N VAL A 26 20.01 -22.35 30.16
CA VAL A 26 20.43 -20.96 29.94
C VAL A 26 20.80 -20.72 28.48
N LEU A 27 21.52 -21.65 27.84
CA LEU A 27 21.87 -21.54 26.42
C LEU A 27 20.63 -21.60 25.51
N LEU A 28 19.65 -22.46 25.82
CA LEU A 28 18.38 -22.52 25.08
C LEU A 28 17.54 -21.25 25.29
N ALA A 29 17.52 -20.70 26.51
CA ALA A 29 16.88 -19.42 26.79
C ALA A 29 17.56 -18.26 26.04
N ALA A 30 18.89 -18.23 26.00
CA ALA A 30 19.63 -17.21 25.25
C ALA A 30 19.40 -17.33 23.73
N ALA A 31 19.37 -18.55 23.20
CA ALA A 31 19.10 -18.80 21.78
C ALA A 31 17.67 -18.39 21.38
N SER A 32 16.67 -18.68 22.22
CA SER A 32 15.28 -18.25 21.99
C SER A 32 15.10 -16.74 22.10
N LEU A 33 15.75 -16.10 23.07
CA LEU A 33 15.74 -14.63 23.19
C LEU A 33 16.41 -13.97 21.98
N LEU A 34 17.53 -14.52 21.49
CA LEU A 34 18.21 -14.00 20.30
C LEU A 34 17.36 -14.17 19.05
N GLY A 35 16.70 -15.33 18.89
CA GLY A 35 15.74 -15.57 17.81
C GLY A 35 14.58 -14.58 17.83
N SER A 36 13.92 -14.42 18.98
CA SER A 36 12.80 -13.48 19.13
C SER A 36 13.20 -12.01 18.93
N SER A 37 14.44 -11.65 19.27
CA SER A 37 14.98 -10.30 19.02
C SER A 37 15.28 -10.07 17.54
N GLY A 38 15.78 -11.10 16.84
CA GLY A 38 15.99 -11.08 15.39
C GLY A 38 14.67 -10.93 14.63
N ASP A 39 13.67 -11.75 14.98
CA ASP A 39 12.32 -11.67 14.42
C ASP A 39 11.68 -10.29 14.68
N GLY A 40 11.91 -9.72 15.88
CA GLY A 40 11.48 -8.36 16.20
C GLY A 40 12.13 -7.30 15.31
N TYR A 41 13.42 -7.43 15.03
CA TYR A 41 14.16 -6.48 14.18
C TYR A 41 13.75 -6.56 12.71
N GLU A 42 13.56 -7.78 12.17
CA GLU A 42 13.04 -7.98 10.82
C GLU A 42 11.61 -7.44 10.69
N ARG A 43 10.77 -7.66 11.71
CA ARG A 43 9.40 -7.12 11.76
C ARG A 43 9.38 -5.59 11.75
N VAL A 44 10.23 -4.95 12.54
CA VAL A 44 10.35 -3.47 12.56
C VAL A 44 10.89 -2.96 11.24
N GLY A 45 11.94 -3.56 10.68
CA GLY A 45 12.52 -3.15 9.39
C GLY A 45 11.57 -3.33 8.21
N GLY A 46 10.82 -4.44 8.17
CA GLY A 46 9.80 -4.71 7.17
C GLY A 46 8.60 -3.75 7.25
N GLY A 47 8.16 -3.42 8.46
CA GLY A 47 7.13 -2.41 8.70
C GLY A 47 7.54 -1.02 8.20
N VAL A 48 8.78 -0.59 8.46
CA VAL A 48 9.30 0.71 7.99
C VAL A 48 9.31 0.81 6.46
N ALA A 49 9.63 -0.26 5.74
CA ALA A 49 9.62 -0.25 4.28
C ALA A 49 8.19 -0.11 3.72
N ALA A 50 7.24 -0.90 4.24
CA ALA A 50 5.83 -0.83 3.85
C ALA A 50 5.22 0.56 4.19
N GLU A 51 5.60 1.14 5.34
CA GLU A 51 5.15 2.48 5.73
C GLU A 51 5.69 3.57 4.81
N ARG A 52 6.97 3.49 4.44
CA ARG A 52 7.57 4.43 3.48
C ARG A 52 6.87 4.37 2.13
N GLU A 53 6.58 3.17 1.65
CA GLU A 53 5.86 2.95 0.40
C GLU A 53 4.45 3.55 0.44
N ALA A 54 3.69 3.24 1.51
CA ALA A 54 2.35 3.75 1.70
C ALA A 54 2.30 5.28 1.78
N ARG A 55 3.26 5.87 2.51
CA ARG A 55 3.36 7.32 2.66
C ARG A 55 3.71 7.99 1.33
N ALA A 56 4.65 7.43 0.57
CA ALA A 56 5.01 7.95 -0.75
C ALA A 56 3.79 7.92 -1.68
N LEU A 57 3.06 6.81 -1.70
CA LEU A 57 1.84 6.66 -2.50
C LEU A 57 0.74 7.65 -2.08
N ILE A 58 0.42 7.75 -0.79
CA ILE A 58 -0.61 8.69 -0.30
C ILE A 58 -0.22 10.13 -0.64
N ASN A 59 1.06 10.48 -0.52
CA ASN A 59 1.54 11.81 -0.91
C ASN A 59 1.40 12.04 -2.42
N GLN A 60 1.77 11.06 -3.25
CA GLN A 60 1.61 11.13 -4.71
C GLN A 60 0.14 11.32 -5.10
N LEU A 61 -0.74 10.48 -4.55
CA LEU A 61 -2.17 10.55 -4.79
C LEU A 61 -2.77 11.88 -4.30
N THR A 62 -2.32 12.38 -3.15
CA THR A 62 -2.72 13.69 -2.62
C THR A 62 -2.26 14.82 -3.54
N ALA A 63 -1.04 14.77 -4.06
CA ALA A 63 -0.53 15.76 -5.00
C ALA A 63 -1.34 15.76 -6.31
N ASP A 64 -1.62 14.57 -6.85
CA ASP A 64 -2.42 14.44 -8.07
C ASP A 64 -3.87 14.91 -7.85
N LEU A 65 -4.48 14.59 -6.71
CA LEU A 65 -5.86 15.00 -6.38
C LEU A 65 -5.98 16.49 -6.04
N ALA A 66 -4.93 17.12 -5.51
CA ALA A 66 -4.94 18.54 -5.16
C ALA A 66 -5.17 19.44 -6.38
N THR A 67 -4.71 19.02 -7.56
CA THR A 67 -4.88 19.72 -8.83
C THR A 67 -5.84 19.01 -9.80
N ALA A 68 -6.56 18.00 -9.31
CA ALA A 68 -7.51 17.24 -10.10
C ALA A 68 -8.69 18.10 -10.57
N ARG A 69 -9.10 17.88 -11.81
CA ARG A 69 -10.27 18.49 -12.47
C ARG A 69 -11.31 17.42 -12.70
N PHE A 70 -12.54 17.68 -12.26
CA PHE A 70 -13.63 16.76 -12.51
C PHE A 70 -14.05 16.83 -13.98
N HIS A 71 -14.25 15.66 -14.56
CA HIS A 71 -14.87 15.51 -15.86
C HIS A 71 -15.76 14.26 -15.82
N LYS A 72 -16.92 14.32 -16.47
CA LYS A 72 -17.91 13.23 -16.52
C LYS A 72 -17.37 11.87 -16.98
N ASP A 73 -16.32 11.87 -17.80
CA ASP A 73 -15.68 10.65 -18.33
C ASP A 73 -14.58 10.10 -17.40
N GLY A 74 -14.32 10.75 -16.26
CA GLY A 74 -13.42 10.24 -15.24
C GLY A 74 -13.89 8.89 -14.69
N VAL A 75 -12.95 8.09 -14.20
CA VAL A 75 -13.20 6.74 -13.68
C VAL A 75 -13.18 6.78 -12.16
N ILE A 76 -14.28 6.41 -11.52
CA ILE A 76 -14.32 6.06 -10.10
C ILE A 76 -14.99 4.69 -10.03
N GLY A 77 -14.19 3.66 -10.34
CA GLY A 77 -14.65 2.30 -10.52
C GLY A 77 -14.54 1.49 -9.24
N LYS A 78 -15.68 1.05 -8.70
CA LYS A 78 -15.72 0.13 -7.57
C LYS A 78 -15.54 -1.31 -8.06
N SER A 79 -14.62 -2.03 -7.42
CA SER A 79 -14.39 -3.46 -7.67
C SER A 79 -15.42 -4.35 -6.97
N THR A 80 -15.65 -5.55 -7.51
CA THR A 80 -16.50 -6.60 -6.91
C THR A 80 -15.68 -7.71 -6.23
N ASN A 81 -14.37 -7.50 -6.08
CA ASN A 81 -13.45 -8.50 -5.56
C ASN A 81 -13.56 -8.61 -4.03
N SER A 82 -13.14 -9.75 -3.48
CA SER A 82 -13.06 -9.97 -2.02
C SER A 82 -12.10 -9.00 -1.34
N TRP A 83 -11.00 -8.69 -2.03
CA TRP A 83 -10.07 -7.60 -1.72
C TRP A 83 -10.31 -6.46 -2.72
N PRO A 84 -10.70 -5.25 -2.27
CA PRO A 84 -11.00 -4.15 -3.16
C PRO A 84 -9.80 -3.81 -4.06
N ALA A 85 -10.05 -3.73 -5.37
CA ALA A 85 -9.11 -3.32 -6.41
C ALA A 85 -9.77 -2.24 -7.27
N ASP A 86 -10.15 -1.14 -6.61
CA ASP A 86 -10.85 -0.04 -7.25
C ASP A 86 -9.96 0.64 -8.30
N ARG A 87 -10.61 1.34 -9.23
CA ARG A 87 -9.93 2.11 -10.28
C ARG A 87 -10.27 3.58 -10.15
N LEU A 88 -9.27 4.42 -10.31
CA LEU A 88 -9.43 5.86 -10.18
C LEU A 88 -8.73 6.56 -11.34
N GLY A 89 -9.50 7.24 -12.18
CA GLY A 89 -9.03 8.02 -13.32
C GLY A 89 -9.61 9.42 -13.31
N PHE A 90 -8.77 10.44 -13.40
CA PHE A 90 -9.19 11.83 -13.43
C PHE A 90 -8.22 12.69 -14.25
N LEU A 91 -8.69 13.87 -14.61
CA LEU A 91 -7.84 14.89 -15.21
C LEU A 91 -7.04 15.59 -14.11
N ASN A 92 -5.79 15.91 -14.40
CA ASN A 92 -4.91 16.61 -13.47
C ASN A 92 -4.18 17.75 -14.19
N LEU A 93 -4.05 18.91 -13.54
CA LEU A 93 -3.16 19.96 -14.04
C LEU A 93 -1.72 19.64 -13.65
N GLN A 94 -0.77 19.92 -14.55
CA GLN A 94 0.64 19.88 -14.18
C GLN A 94 0.95 20.85 -13.02
N PRO A 95 1.99 20.59 -12.21
CA PRO A 95 2.42 21.50 -11.16
C PRO A 95 2.70 22.90 -11.71
N ALA A 96 2.45 23.95 -10.93
CA ALA A 96 2.61 25.35 -11.35
C ALA A 96 3.99 25.67 -11.95
N GLN A 97 5.04 24.96 -11.54
CA GLN A 97 6.41 25.11 -12.06
C GLN A 97 6.61 24.59 -13.49
N ALA A 98 5.73 23.69 -13.94
CA ALA A 98 5.75 23.09 -15.27
C ALA A 98 4.68 23.68 -16.21
N GLN A 99 3.79 24.53 -15.68
CA GLN A 99 2.80 25.22 -16.49
C GLN A 99 3.48 26.35 -17.29
N THR A 100 3.18 26.40 -18.59
CA THR A 100 3.58 27.54 -19.44
C THR A 100 2.75 28.79 -19.08
N ASP A 101 3.38 29.97 -19.13
CA ASP A 101 2.94 31.29 -18.62
C ASP A 101 1.41 31.59 -18.54
N ASP A 102 1.08 32.43 -17.54
CA ASP A 102 -0.26 32.88 -17.13
C ASP A 102 -1.30 33.03 -18.26
N GLY A 103 -2.41 32.28 -18.14
CA GLY A 103 -3.61 32.43 -18.97
C GLY A 103 -3.86 31.31 -19.98
N ARG A 104 -2.95 30.34 -20.12
CA ARG A 104 -3.29 29.04 -20.72
C ARG A 104 -3.95 28.16 -19.67
N ILE A 105 -4.96 27.39 -20.10
CA ILE A 105 -5.41 26.19 -19.38
C ILE A 105 -4.21 25.24 -19.40
N GLY A 106 -3.34 25.40 -18.40
CA GLY A 106 -2.01 24.81 -18.35
C GLY A 106 -2.09 23.30 -18.44
N ASP A 107 -1.22 22.73 -19.26
CA ASP A 107 -0.90 21.31 -19.40
C ASP A 107 -1.81 20.32 -18.64
N LEU A 108 -3.02 20.14 -19.17
CA LEU A 108 -4.03 19.24 -18.63
C LEU A 108 -3.65 17.80 -18.98
N CYS A 109 -3.22 17.03 -17.99
CA CYS A 109 -2.86 15.64 -18.13
C CYS A 109 -3.99 14.71 -17.66
N THR A 110 -3.84 13.43 -17.97
CA THR A 110 -4.73 12.37 -17.46
C THR A 110 -3.95 11.46 -16.52
N VAL A 111 -4.53 11.17 -15.36
CA VAL A 111 -3.95 10.26 -14.36
C VAL A 111 -4.91 9.09 -14.13
N ASN A 112 -4.38 7.88 -14.01
CA ASN A 112 -5.14 6.66 -13.73
C ASN A 112 -4.42 5.81 -12.67
N TYR A 113 -5.16 5.25 -11.72
CA TYR A 113 -4.69 4.34 -10.70
C TYR A 113 -5.47 3.04 -10.76
N TYR A 114 -4.76 1.92 -10.71
CA TYR A 114 -5.33 0.58 -10.73
C TYR A 114 -4.34 -0.44 -10.15
N ILE A 115 -4.86 -1.55 -9.67
CA ILE A 115 -4.03 -2.68 -9.23
C ILE A 115 -3.70 -3.57 -10.43
N GLU A 116 -2.45 -4.01 -10.53
CA GLU A 116 -1.99 -4.95 -11.55
C GLU A 116 -0.98 -5.95 -10.97
N ASP A 117 -0.96 -7.16 -11.52
CA ASP A 117 -0.01 -8.22 -11.13
C ASP A 117 1.18 -8.23 -12.10
N LEU A 118 2.36 -7.83 -11.62
CA LEU A 118 3.58 -7.82 -12.41
C LEU A 118 4.40 -9.10 -12.16
N THR A 119 5.02 -9.64 -13.21
CA THR A 119 5.95 -10.77 -13.08
C THR A 119 7.38 -10.26 -12.99
N ILE A 120 7.99 -10.37 -11.80
CA ILE A 120 9.35 -9.91 -11.52
C ILE A 120 10.17 -11.10 -11.02
N GLY A 121 11.25 -11.45 -11.73
CA GLY A 121 12.14 -12.54 -11.32
C GLY A 121 11.43 -13.90 -11.15
N GLY A 122 10.41 -14.17 -11.98
CA GLY A 122 9.64 -15.42 -11.95
C GLY A 122 8.61 -15.51 -10.80
N LYS A 123 8.31 -14.39 -10.13
CA LYS A 123 7.26 -14.30 -9.10
C LYS A 123 6.25 -13.24 -9.49
N THR A 124 4.98 -13.47 -9.15
CA THR A 124 3.95 -12.43 -9.22
C THR A 124 4.08 -11.48 -8.04
N VAL A 125 4.12 -10.18 -8.32
CA VAL A 125 4.06 -9.11 -7.33
C VAL A 125 2.89 -8.21 -7.70
N ARG A 126 1.96 -8.02 -6.76
CA ARG A 126 0.84 -7.11 -6.96
C ARG A 126 1.25 -5.68 -6.66
N CYS A 127 0.99 -4.79 -7.60
CA CYS A 127 1.38 -3.40 -7.53
C CYS A 127 0.16 -2.50 -7.68
N LEU A 128 0.21 -1.32 -7.07
CA LEU A 128 -0.62 -0.21 -7.51
C LEU A 128 0.14 0.52 -8.62
N MET A 129 -0.48 0.61 -9.78
CA MET A 129 0.02 1.27 -10.96
C MET A 129 -0.50 2.69 -11.03
N ARG A 130 0.31 3.59 -11.58
CA ARG A 130 -0.08 4.94 -11.98
C ARG A 130 0.17 5.10 -13.47
N GLY A 131 -0.90 5.32 -14.22
CA GLY A 131 -0.84 5.76 -15.60
C GLY A 131 -0.86 7.28 -15.67
N PHE A 132 0.02 7.83 -16.50
CA PHE A 132 0.08 9.26 -16.80
C PHE A 132 0.01 9.44 -18.31
N ARG A 133 -0.88 10.32 -18.78
CA ARG A 133 -0.95 10.74 -20.18
C ARG A 133 -0.71 12.23 -20.24
N GLU A 134 0.15 12.64 -21.17
CA GLU A 134 0.56 14.02 -21.31
C GLU A 134 -0.59 14.89 -21.85
N SER A 135 -0.36 16.21 -21.82
CA SER A 135 -1.32 17.21 -22.28
C SER A 135 -1.73 16.99 -23.73
N LYS A 136 -0.79 16.61 -24.59
CA LYS A 136 -1.04 16.40 -26.01
C LYS A 136 -2.14 15.36 -26.26
N ASP A 137 -2.01 14.19 -25.62
CA ASP A 137 -2.97 13.10 -25.78
C ASP A 137 -4.30 13.43 -25.11
N THR A 138 -4.25 14.11 -23.96
CA THR A 138 -5.42 14.56 -23.22
C THR A 138 -6.26 15.56 -24.03
N PHE A 139 -5.63 16.58 -24.62
CA PHE A 139 -6.32 17.54 -25.48
C PHE A 139 -6.83 16.92 -26.78
N ALA A 140 -6.09 15.98 -27.37
CA ALA A 140 -6.55 15.25 -28.55
C ALA A 140 -7.82 14.43 -28.24
N ALA A 141 -7.87 13.75 -27.09
CA ALA A 141 -9.03 13.00 -26.64
C ALA A 141 -10.24 13.90 -26.31
N LEU A 142 -10.01 15.05 -25.66
CA LEU A 142 -11.05 16.07 -25.45
C LEU A 142 -11.62 16.59 -26.77
N GLY A 143 -10.77 16.86 -27.77
CA GLY A 143 -11.20 17.28 -29.11
C GLY A 143 -12.05 16.22 -29.82
N ASN A 144 -11.81 14.94 -29.54
CA ASN A 144 -12.58 13.81 -30.05
C ASN A 144 -13.86 13.52 -29.23
N GLY A 145 -14.09 14.23 -28.13
CA GLY A 145 -15.30 14.15 -27.30
C GLY A 145 -15.35 13.01 -26.30
N THR A 146 -14.26 12.28 -26.06
CA THR A 146 -14.20 11.21 -25.04
C THR A 146 -12.80 11.02 -24.46
N LEU A 147 -12.72 10.92 -23.13
CA LEU A 147 -11.47 10.62 -22.40
C LEU A 147 -11.29 9.14 -22.03
N THR A 148 -12.34 8.33 -22.21
CA THR A 148 -12.37 6.93 -21.76
C THR A 148 -11.13 6.11 -22.13
N PRO A 149 -10.60 6.21 -23.37
CA PRO A 149 -9.42 5.43 -23.76
C PRO A 149 -8.18 5.73 -22.91
N LEU A 150 -8.02 6.97 -22.43
CA LEU A 150 -6.85 7.41 -21.66
C LEU A 150 -6.80 6.79 -20.27
N PHE A 151 -7.93 6.30 -19.75
CA PHE A 151 -8.02 5.61 -18.46
C PHE A 151 -7.87 4.10 -18.56
N THR A 152 -7.60 3.56 -19.75
CA THR A 152 -7.36 2.12 -19.92
C THR A 152 -5.96 1.77 -19.42
N PRO A 153 -5.80 0.71 -18.59
CA PRO A 153 -4.49 0.22 -18.18
C PRO A 153 -3.56 -0.03 -19.37
N ASP A 154 -2.34 0.47 -19.28
CA ASP A 154 -1.28 0.20 -20.26
C ASP A 154 0.05 -0.02 -19.55
N THR A 155 0.36 -1.29 -19.30
CA THR A 155 1.59 -1.70 -18.59
C THR A 155 2.89 -1.38 -19.34
N ALA A 156 2.82 -0.94 -20.61
CA ALA A 156 4.02 -0.55 -21.35
C ALA A 156 4.51 0.86 -20.99
N ILE A 157 3.62 1.72 -20.47
CA ILE A 157 3.93 3.12 -20.14
C ILE A 157 3.54 3.49 -18.70
N ASP A 158 2.62 2.75 -18.08
CA ASP A 158 2.22 2.97 -16.70
C ASP A 158 3.28 2.42 -15.74
N GLU A 159 3.48 3.12 -14.63
CA GLU A 159 4.55 2.82 -13.67
C GLU A 159 4.00 2.26 -12.35
N PRO A 160 4.68 1.29 -11.72
CA PRO A 160 4.34 0.86 -10.37
C PRO A 160 4.73 1.97 -9.37
N VAL A 161 3.74 2.44 -8.60
CA VAL A 161 3.95 3.47 -7.56
C VAL A 161 3.94 2.91 -6.14
N ALA A 162 3.44 1.68 -5.96
CA ALA A 162 3.57 0.94 -4.72
C ALA A 162 3.60 -0.57 -4.97
N PHE A 163 4.50 -1.27 -4.30
CA PHE A 163 4.58 -2.74 -4.33
C PHE A 163 3.85 -3.39 -3.15
N GLY A 164 3.34 -4.60 -3.36
CA GLY A 164 2.71 -5.38 -2.31
C GLY A 164 1.33 -4.86 -1.90
N VAL A 165 0.62 -4.17 -2.80
CA VAL A 165 -0.71 -3.63 -2.51
C VAL A 165 -1.74 -4.74 -2.72
N VAL A 166 -2.39 -5.19 -1.65
CA VAL A 166 -3.42 -6.24 -1.73
C VAL A 166 -4.79 -5.63 -2.00
N ALA A 167 -5.06 -4.46 -1.40
CA ALA A 167 -6.28 -3.73 -1.67
C ALA A 167 -6.04 -2.23 -1.83
N PHE A 168 -6.80 -1.67 -2.76
CA PHE A 168 -6.96 -0.25 -3.00
C PHE A 168 -8.45 0.03 -3.11
N GLU A 169 -8.95 0.84 -2.18
CA GLU A 169 -10.32 1.29 -2.14
C GLU A 169 -10.33 2.81 -2.23
N ALA A 170 -11.16 3.37 -3.12
CA ALA A 170 -11.27 4.80 -3.33
C ALA A 170 -12.76 5.19 -3.34
N ARG A 171 -13.30 5.54 -2.17
CA ARG A 171 -14.72 5.85 -2.01
C ARG A 171 -14.97 7.35 -2.21
N PRO A 172 -15.74 7.75 -3.22
CA PRO A 172 -16.03 9.16 -3.44
C PRO A 172 -16.99 9.70 -2.38
N LYS A 173 -16.68 10.88 -1.85
CA LYS A 173 -17.41 11.54 -0.75
C LYS A 173 -17.82 12.96 -1.13
N THR A 174 -18.94 13.40 -0.58
CA THR A 174 -19.43 14.79 -0.64
C THR A 174 -19.95 15.20 0.74
N LEU A 175 -20.00 16.50 1.02
CA LEU A 175 -20.62 17.00 2.25
C LEU A 175 -22.13 17.11 2.08
N ASP A 176 -22.87 16.58 3.05
CA ASP A 176 -24.29 16.87 3.18
C ASP A 176 -24.52 18.33 3.68
N PRO A 177 -25.76 18.84 3.64
CA PRO A 177 -26.07 20.19 4.14
C PRO A 177 -25.73 20.42 5.63
N ASN A 178 -25.49 19.36 6.41
CA ASN A 178 -25.11 19.41 7.82
C ASN A 178 -23.59 19.33 8.01
N GLY A 179 -22.80 19.33 6.94
CA GLY A 179 -21.34 19.21 6.98
C GLY A 179 -20.82 17.81 7.29
N ARG A 180 -21.63 16.76 7.08
CA ARG A 180 -21.23 15.35 7.25
C ARG A 180 -20.82 14.76 5.92
N TRP A 181 -19.74 13.97 5.95
CA TRP A 181 -19.32 13.19 4.80
C TRP A 181 -20.29 12.06 4.50
N VAL A 182 -20.82 12.05 3.28
CA VAL A 182 -21.69 10.99 2.75
C VAL A 182 -21.11 10.47 1.44
N ASP A 183 -21.57 9.29 1.01
CA ASP A 183 -21.16 8.73 -0.27
C ASP A 183 -21.65 9.64 -1.41
N TRP A 184 -20.73 10.01 -2.29
CA TRP A 184 -21.07 10.77 -3.49
C TRP A 184 -21.78 9.86 -4.48
N LEU A 185 -22.91 10.34 -4.99
CA LEU A 185 -23.65 9.70 -6.07
C LEU A 185 -23.19 10.29 -7.38
N GLN A 186 -22.98 9.42 -8.38
CA GLN A 186 -22.46 9.82 -9.67
C GLN A 186 -23.33 10.92 -10.30
N ASN A 187 -22.68 12.01 -10.69
CA ASN A 187 -23.34 13.19 -11.24
C ASN A 187 -22.50 13.74 -12.40
N PRO A 188 -23.12 14.10 -13.54
CA PRO A 188 -22.39 14.61 -14.71
C PRO A 188 -21.84 16.04 -14.54
N THR A 189 -22.29 16.81 -13.56
CA THR A 189 -21.94 18.24 -13.39
C THR A 189 -21.15 18.54 -12.12
N LYS A 190 -21.19 17.66 -11.12
CA LYS A 190 -20.45 17.84 -9.85
C LYS A 190 -19.79 16.53 -9.44
N GLY A 191 -18.46 16.54 -9.41
CA GLY A 191 -17.64 15.47 -8.88
C GLY A 191 -17.67 15.34 -7.36
N PRO A 192 -16.99 14.33 -6.80
CA PRO A 192 -16.82 14.22 -5.36
C PRO A 192 -15.96 15.37 -4.82
N GLU A 193 -16.20 15.74 -3.56
CA GLU A 193 -15.41 16.77 -2.87
C GLU A 193 -14.17 16.17 -2.17
N ALA A 194 -14.19 14.86 -1.93
CA ALA A 194 -13.06 14.10 -1.41
C ALA A 194 -13.15 12.64 -1.83
N LEU A 195 -12.03 11.94 -1.74
CA LEU A 195 -11.94 10.49 -1.82
C LEU A 195 -11.50 9.97 -0.45
N ASP A 196 -12.30 9.07 0.13
CA ASP A 196 -11.92 8.26 1.28
C ASP A 196 -11.15 7.05 0.75
N VAL A 197 -9.83 7.14 0.84
CA VAL A 197 -8.89 6.17 0.29
C VAL A 197 -8.44 5.23 1.38
N ARG A 198 -8.50 3.92 1.11
CA ARG A 198 -7.96 2.89 1.98
C ARG A 198 -7.06 1.95 1.19
N LEU A 199 -5.84 1.80 1.68
CA LEU A 199 -4.79 0.95 1.13
C LEU A 199 -4.48 -0.17 2.12
N VAL A 200 -4.30 -1.38 1.61
CA VAL A 200 -3.78 -2.50 2.39
C VAL A 200 -2.53 -3.03 1.71
N ILE A 201 -1.42 -3.04 2.44
CA ILE A 201 -0.11 -3.45 1.94
C ILE A 201 0.38 -4.65 2.75
N VAL A 202 0.96 -5.64 2.08
CA VAL A 202 1.60 -6.78 2.75
C VAL A 202 2.96 -6.39 3.30
N ARG A 203 3.26 -6.86 4.50
CA ARG A 203 4.62 -6.83 5.03
C ARG A 203 5.53 -7.79 4.26
N ARG A 204 6.82 -7.50 4.29
CA ARG A 204 7.87 -8.23 3.55
C ARG A 204 7.81 -9.75 3.73
N ASP A 205 7.54 -10.22 4.94
CA ASP A 205 7.53 -11.65 5.28
C ASP A 205 6.41 -12.41 4.56
N LEU A 206 5.23 -11.79 4.45
CA LEU A 206 4.12 -12.37 3.72
C LEU A 206 4.30 -12.15 2.22
N ALA A 207 4.75 -10.96 1.79
CA ALA A 207 5.03 -10.65 0.39
C ALA A 207 5.94 -11.70 -0.27
N GLY A 208 6.99 -12.17 0.42
CA GLY A 208 7.90 -13.21 -0.08
C GLY A 208 7.25 -14.59 -0.29
N ARG A 209 6.06 -14.83 0.31
CA ARG A 209 5.30 -16.08 0.23
C ARG A 209 4.19 -16.05 -0.80
N LEU A 210 3.74 -14.86 -1.21
CA LEU A 210 2.75 -14.68 -2.26
C LEU A 210 3.46 -14.79 -3.62
N LYS A 211 3.25 -15.88 -4.35
CA LYS A 211 4.02 -16.17 -5.57
C LYS A 211 3.16 -16.13 -6.83
N THR A 212 1.86 -16.32 -6.67
CA THR A 212 0.88 -16.42 -7.74
C THR A 212 -0.23 -15.39 -7.53
N THR A 213 -0.90 -14.98 -8.60
CA THR A 213 -2.11 -14.12 -8.54
C THR A 213 -3.13 -14.62 -7.52
N ALA A 214 -3.38 -15.93 -7.48
CA ALA A 214 -4.29 -16.54 -6.52
C ALA A 214 -3.87 -16.31 -5.06
N ASP A 215 -2.57 -16.30 -4.77
CA ASP A 215 -2.07 -15.95 -3.42
C ASP A 215 -2.43 -14.51 -3.07
N TRP A 216 -2.27 -13.57 -4.00
CA TRP A 216 -2.61 -12.15 -3.81
C TRP A 216 -4.12 -11.92 -3.68
N ASP A 217 -4.95 -12.79 -4.25
CA ASP A 217 -6.42 -12.77 -4.10
C ASP A 217 -6.90 -13.41 -2.78
N GLY A 218 -5.99 -13.97 -1.98
CA GLY A 218 -6.32 -14.66 -0.73
C GLY A 218 -6.77 -16.11 -0.90
N SER A 219 -6.75 -16.65 -2.12
CA SER A 219 -7.23 -18.01 -2.44
C SER A 219 -6.11 -19.05 -2.57
N GLY A 220 -4.88 -18.62 -2.84
CA GLY A 220 -3.70 -19.47 -2.95
C GLY A 220 -3.17 -19.97 -1.60
N THR A 221 -2.22 -20.92 -1.64
CA THR A 221 -1.61 -21.52 -0.44
C THR A 221 -0.96 -20.47 0.46
N GLY A 222 -0.28 -19.47 -0.12
CA GLY A 222 0.25 -18.32 0.61
C GLY A 222 -0.84 -17.31 0.97
N GLY A 223 -1.85 -17.18 0.10
CA GLY A 223 -2.95 -16.23 0.23
C GLY A 223 -3.86 -16.44 1.43
N LYS A 224 -3.98 -17.66 1.96
CA LYS A 224 -4.79 -17.94 3.17
C LYS A 224 -4.39 -17.08 4.38
N ARG A 225 -3.13 -16.62 4.44
CA ARG A 225 -2.64 -15.73 5.51
C ARG A 225 -3.13 -14.29 5.38
N LEU A 226 -3.62 -13.87 4.22
CA LEU A 226 -4.24 -12.55 4.04
C LEU A 226 -5.52 -12.44 4.87
N GLY A 227 -6.27 -13.53 5.01
CA GLY A 227 -7.57 -13.53 5.67
C GLY A 227 -8.62 -12.77 4.86
N SER A 228 -9.49 -12.02 5.55
CA SER A 228 -10.53 -11.20 4.92
C SER A 228 -10.22 -9.71 4.98
N TYR A 229 -10.73 -8.95 4.01
CA TYR A 229 -10.56 -7.49 3.96
C TYR A 229 -11.07 -6.78 5.22
N ALA A 230 -12.17 -7.28 5.81
CA ALA A 230 -12.74 -6.74 7.04
C ALA A 230 -11.79 -6.90 8.24
N GLU A 231 -10.91 -7.90 8.21
CA GLU A 231 -9.98 -8.23 9.30
C GLU A 231 -8.58 -7.70 9.08
N ALA A 232 -8.33 -7.02 7.95
CA ALA A 232 -7.00 -6.56 7.55
C ALA A 232 -6.28 -5.75 8.65
N GLY A 233 -6.99 -4.88 9.37
CA GLY A 233 -6.40 -4.07 10.44
C GLY A 233 -5.99 -4.85 11.70
N ARG A 234 -6.41 -6.11 11.83
CA ARG A 234 -6.01 -7.03 12.92
C ARG A 234 -4.96 -8.03 12.46
N ASN A 235 -4.66 -8.09 11.16
CA ASN A 235 -3.72 -9.04 10.61
C ASN A 235 -2.28 -8.55 10.84
N PRO A 236 -1.42 -9.30 11.56
CA PRO A 236 -0.06 -8.87 11.84
C PRO A 236 0.85 -8.87 10.61
N ASP A 237 0.44 -9.47 9.50
CA ASP A 237 1.20 -9.52 8.25
C ASP A 237 0.81 -8.37 7.28
N LEU A 238 -0.16 -7.53 7.65
CA LEU A 238 -0.67 -6.44 6.83
C LEU A 238 -0.47 -5.09 7.50
N GLU A 239 -0.37 -4.06 6.67
CA GLU A 239 -0.47 -2.67 7.06
C GLU A 239 -1.68 -2.05 6.37
N VAL A 240 -2.45 -1.25 7.11
CA VAL A 240 -3.64 -0.57 6.60
C VAL A 240 -3.45 0.92 6.74
N TYR A 241 -3.57 1.63 5.63
CA TYR A 241 -3.47 3.09 5.57
C TYR A 241 -4.78 3.64 5.04
N GLY A 242 -5.29 4.68 5.72
CA GLY A 242 -6.51 5.37 5.34
C GLY A 242 -6.28 6.86 5.32
N ALA A 243 -6.81 7.54 4.30
CA ALA A 243 -6.76 8.99 4.19
C ALA A 243 -8.00 9.51 3.48
N LEU A 244 -8.58 10.59 4.02
CA LEU A 244 -9.58 11.38 3.32
C LEU A 244 -8.86 12.49 2.56
N ILE A 245 -8.82 12.37 1.24
CA ILE A 245 -8.06 13.28 0.36
C ILE A 245 -9.04 14.18 -0.37
N ARG A 246 -8.84 15.50 -0.33
CA ARG A 246 -9.68 16.46 -1.04
C ARG A 246 -9.49 16.35 -2.55
N PHE A 247 -10.60 16.47 -3.29
CA PHE A 247 -10.58 16.60 -4.74
C PHE A 247 -10.51 18.09 -5.10
N GLY A 248 -9.42 18.50 -5.76
CA GLY A 248 -9.06 19.91 -5.93
C GLY A 248 -10.16 20.75 -6.57
N HIS A 249 -10.70 20.27 -7.69
CA HIS A 249 -11.72 20.99 -8.46
C HIS A 249 -12.85 20.06 -8.85
N HIS A 250 -13.84 19.99 -7.98
CA HIS A 250 -14.98 19.08 -8.06
C HIS A 250 -16.14 19.62 -8.92
N GLU A 251 -16.05 20.85 -9.39
CA GLU A 251 -16.99 21.40 -10.38
C GLU A 251 -16.60 20.89 -11.78
N ASN A 252 -17.58 20.55 -12.61
CA ASN A 252 -17.32 19.99 -13.93
C ASN A 252 -16.62 20.99 -14.85
N PHE A 253 -15.49 20.54 -15.39
CA PHE A 253 -14.70 21.23 -16.40
C PHE A 253 -15.18 20.85 -17.80
#